data_AF-A0A059EW26-F1
#
_entry.id   AF-A0A059EW26-F1
#
_cell.length_a   1.000
_cell.length_b   1.000
_cell.length_c   1.000
_cell.angle_alpha   90.00
_cell.angle_beta   90.00
_cell.angle_gamma   90.00
#
_symmetry.space_group_name_H-M   'P 1'
#
loop_
_entity.id
_entity.type
_entity.pdbx_description
1 polymer ?
#
loop_
_entity_poly.entity_id
_entity_poly.type
_entity_poly.pdbx_seq_one_letter_code
_entity_poly.pdbx_strand_id
1 'polypeptide(L)'
;HYGHSNALRQAAELASEVYVGIHSNESIKVNKGLPVMLDDERYEMVKSCKYVTKVVTDAPFVTDPEFVKNYDCSHVVHGNDLITDASGLDCYSHVKALNMFLEINRTYGISTTNIVGKMLLKQRELSNEFDAYQDELIKLFKNNNVRGEDIVFVEGAFDLFHPGHVYTLKQAKKEGDYVLVGLYSDDKCKEMFGDYPILNYRERLLALLSCKYVDEVILCDKINTSFVLHNNIKTIVFGEDRNIYDHLSNEVRLEEAVHEYSYLTDKVIIDRILNNYNEYYERNRKRNSTS
;
A
#
# COMPACT_ATOMS: atom_id res chain seq x y z
N HIS A 1 -3.20 -0.09 1.73
CA HIS A 1 -3.53 -1.53 1.80
C HIS A 1 -3.94 -2.06 0.42
N TYR A 2 -3.86 -3.38 0.22
CA TYR A 2 -4.06 -4.03 -1.09
C TYR A 2 -5.46 -3.86 -1.70
N GLY A 3 -6.50 -3.60 -0.89
CA GLY A 3 -7.83 -3.28 -1.41
C GLY A 3 -7.86 -2.06 -2.35
N HIS A 4 -7.12 -0.99 -2.04
CA HIS A 4 -6.98 0.16 -2.95
C HIS A 4 -6.19 -0.23 -4.20
N SER A 5 -5.11 -1.01 -4.04
CA SER A 5 -4.33 -1.52 -5.17
C SER A 5 -5.17 -2.38 -6.13
N ASN A 6 -6.09 -3.19 -5.62
CA ASN A 6 -6.98 -4.01 -6.44
C ASN A 6 -8.09 -3.19 -7.10
N ALA A 7 -8.54 -2.11 -6.48
CA ALA A 7 -9.44 -1.16 -7.12
C ALA A 7 -8.74 -0.48 -8.32
N LEU A 8 -7.49 -0.07 -8.15
CA LEU A 8 -6.66 0.50 -9.23
C LEU A 8 -6.36 -0.52 -10.32
N ARG A 9 -6.12 -1.79 -9.96
CA ARG A 9 -5.99 -2.90 -10.92
C ARG A 9 -7.24 -3.05 -11.79
N GLN A 10 -8.42 -3.10 -11.17
CA GLN A 10 -9.70 -3.18 -11.90
C GLN A 10 -9.91 -1.96 -12.80
N ALA A 11 -9.56 -0.76 -12.34
CA ALA A 11 -9.61 0.44 -13.19
C ALA A 11 -8.68 0.33 -14.42
N ALA A 12 -7.48 -0.22 -14.25
CA ALA A 12 -6.53 -0.48 -15.34
C ALA A 12 -6.97 -1.59 -16.30
N GLU A 13 -7.94 -2.44 -15.93
CA GLU A 13 -8.57 -3.40 -16.86
C GLU A 13 -9.62 -2.72 -17.76
N LEU A 14 -10.15 -1.58 -17.31
CA LEU A 14 -11.19 -0.83 -18.01
C LEU A 14 -10.65 0.34 -18.85
N ALA A 15 -9.38 0.72 -18.65
CA ALA A 15 -8.79 1.91 -19.25
C ALA A 15 -7.31 1.71 -19.63
N SER A 16 -6.85 2.45 -20.64
CA SER A 16 -5.43 2.47 -21.05
C SER A 16 -4.54 3.31 -20.12
N GLU A 17 -5.11 4.34 -19.48
CA GLU A 17 -4.42 5.15 -18.47
C GLU A 17 -5.29 5.32 -17.23
N VAL A 18 -4.67 5.33 -16.05
CA VAL A 18 -5.36 5.51 -14.76
C VAL A 18 -4.80 6.74 -14.06
N TYR A 19 -5.63 7.77 -13.97
CA TYR A 19 -5.33 9.01 -13.25
C TYR A 19 -6.01 8.93 -11.89
N VAL A 20 -5.25 9.12 -10.81
CA VAL A 20 -5.77 9.04 -9.45
C VAL A 20 -5.74 10.43 -8.82
N GLY A 21 -6.93 11.02 -8.68
CA GLY A 21 -7.13 12.24 -7.92
C GLY A 21 -7.04 11.97 -6.42
N ILE A 22 -6.18 12.71 -5.73
CA ILE A 22 -6.01 12.59 -4.28
C ILE A 22 -6.36 13.92 -3.64
N HIS A 23 -7.36 13.91 -2.77
CA HIS A 23 -7.81 15.10 -2.05
C HIS A 23 -6.74 15.61 -1.08
N SER A 24 -6.64 16.93 -0.91
CA SER A 24 -5.81 17.55 0.12
C SER A 24 -6.37 17.33 1.52
N ASN A 25 -5.53 17.43 2.54
CA ASN A 25 -5.98 17.39 3.93
C ASN A 25 -7.03 18.46 4.23
N GLU A 26 -6.91 19.65 3.63
CA GLU A 26 -7.88 20.74 3.78
C GLU A 26 -9.25 20.35 3.22
N SER A 27 -9.28 19.77 2.01
CA SER A 27 -10.53 19.30 1.39
C SER A 27 -11.17 18.16 2.18
N ILE A 28 -10.37 17.27 2.78
CA ILE A 28 -10.88 16.15 3.57
C ILE A 28 -11.47 16.64 4.89
N LYS A 29 -10.82 17.57 5.59
CA LYS A 29 -11.28 18.11 6.89
C LYS A 29 -12.70 18.66 6.88
N VAL A 30 -13.14 19.21 5.74
CA VAL A 30 -14.49 19.76 5.58
C VAL A 30 -15.55 18.67 5.64
N ASN A 31 -15.25 17.49 5.08
CA ASN A 31 -16.22 16.41 4.89
C ASN A 31 -16.05 15.26 5.89
N LYS A 32 -14.82 15.04 6.37
CA LYS A 32 -14.42 13.91 7.21
C LYS A 32 -13.37 14.32 8.25
N GLY A 33 -13.04 13.40 9.15
CA GLY A 33 -11.91 13.58 10.08
C GLY A 33 -10.58 13.72 9.34
N LEU A 34 -9.60 14.29 10.03
CA LEU A 34 -8.23 14.41 9.54
C LEU A 34 -7.68 13.03 9.12
N PRO A 35 -7.06 12.90 7.93
CA PRO A 35 -6.36 11.70 7.55
C PRO A 35 -5.21 11.37 8.51
N VAL A 36 -4.97 10.07 8.70
CA VAL A 36 -3.83 9.54 9.46
C VAL A 36 -2.50 9.87 8.76
N MET A 37 -2.49 9.75 7.43
CA MET A 37 -1.32 9.97 6.58
C MET A 37 -1.35 11.38 6.01
N LEU A 38 -0.18 12.03 5.92
CA LEU A 38 -0.01 13.35 5.33
C LEU A 38 -0.21 13.32 3.80
N ASP A 39 -0.40 14.49 3.20
CA ASP A 39 -0.68 14.62 1.75
C ASP A 39 0.44 13.98 0.92
N ASP A 40 1.69 14.37 1.15
CA ASP A 40 2.85 13.83 0.43
C ASP A 40 3.03 12.33 0.64
N GLU A 41 2.76 11.83 1.85
CA GLU A 41 2.80 10.39 2.15
C GLU A 41 1.75 9.62 1.31
N ARG A 42 0.54 10.18 1.15
CA ARG A 42 -0.51 9.58 0.33
C ARG A 42 -0.18 9.67 -1.16
N TYR A 43 0.36 10.80 -1.61
CA TYR A 43 0.77 11.02 -2.99
C TYR A 43 1.83 10.01 -3.42
N GLU A 44 2.90 9.83 -2.63
CA GLU A 44 3.95 8.86 -2.97
C GLU A 44 3.43 7.42 -2.95
N MET A 45 2.60 7.08 -1.97
CA MET A 45 2.03 5.73 -1.87
C MET A 45 1.23 5.38 -3.13
N VAL A 46 0.34 6.25 -3.59
CA VAL A 46 -0.45 6.00 -4.81
C VAL A 46 0.44 6.00 -6.05
N LYS A 47 1.42 6.91 -6.15
CA LYS A 47 2.38 6.97 -7.27
C LYS A 47 3.22 5.70 -7.40
N SER A 48 3.44 4.98 -6.31
CA SER A 48 4.18 3.71 -6.30
C SER A 48 3.40 2.54 -6.88
N CYS A 49 2.07 2.63 -6.97
CA CYS A 49 1.24 1.56 -7.47
C CYS A 49 1.42 1.41 -8.98
N LYS A 50 1.70 0.19 -9.45
CA LYS A 50 1.99 -0.09 -10.88
C LYS A 50 0.82 0.10 -11.83
N TYR A 51 -0.40 0.11 -11.31
CA TYR A 51 -1.60 0.35 -12.09
C TYR A 51 -1.91 1.84 -12.27
N VAL A 52 -1.14 2.73 -11.64
CA VAL A 52 -1.34 4.19 -11.70
C VAL A 52 -0.45 4.80 -12.76
N THR A 53 -1.07 5.49 -13.72
CA THR A 53 -0.36 6.28 -14.73
C THR A 53 0.07 7.62 -14.17
N LYS A 54 -0.86 8.34 -13.51
CA LYS A 54 -0.60 9.68 -12.97
C LYS A 54 -1.35 9.92 -11.67
N VAL A 55 -0.67 10.57 -10.73
CA VAL A 55 -1.29 11.14 -9.53
C VAL A 55 -1.65 12.59 -9.81
N VAL A 56 -2.88 12.96 -9.48
CA VAL A 56 -3.37 14.35 -9.53
C VAL A 56 -3.59 14.80 -8.09
N THR A 57 -2.84 15.80 -7.65
CA THR A 57 -2.94 16.36 -6.29
C THR A 57 -4.13 17.30 -6.19
N ASP A 58 -4.60 17.54 -4.97
CA ASP A 58 -5.64 18.52 -4.65
C ASP A 58 -6.96 18.32 -5.42
N ALA A 59 -7.29 17.05 -5.73
CA ALA A 59 -8.52 16.72 -6.41
C ALA A 59 -9.76 17.06 -5.54
N PRO A 60 -10.85 17.58 -6.13
CA PRO A 60 -12.04 17.97 -5.39
C PRO A 60 -12.71 16.76 -4.72
N PHE A 61 -13.29 16.96 -3.53
CA PHE A 61 -13.94 15.88 -2.77
C PHE A 61 -15.22 15.35 -3.45
N VAL A 62 -16.03 16.27 -3.97
CA VAL A 62 -17.16 15.94 -4.86
C VAL A 62 -16.62 15.94 -6.28
N THR A 63 -16.90 14.88 -7.04
CA THR A 63 -16.28 14.72 -8.36
C THR A 63 -16.90 15.68 -9.35
N ASP A 64 -16.10 16.64 -9.80
CA ASP A 64 -16.50 17.64 -10.79
C ASP A 64 -16.22 17.11 -12.22
N PRO A 65 -17.24 16.98 -13.09
CA PRO A 65 -17.05 16.57 -14.47
C PRO A 65 -16.11 17.49 -15.28
N GLU A 66 -16.07 18.79 -15.00
CA GLU A 66 -15.16 19.71 -15.71
C GLU A 66 -13.71 19.45 -15.31
N PHE A 67 -13.46 19.27 -14.01
CA PHE A 67 -12.15 18.83 -13.52
C PHE A 67 -11.71 17.52 -14.18
N VAL A 68 -12.59 16.52 -14.26
CA VAL A 68 -12.28 15.23 -14.91
C VAL A 68 -11.90 15.41 -16.38
N LYS A 69 -12.66 16.23 -17.12
CA LYS A 69 -12.40 16.52 -18.53
C LYS A 69 -11.11 17.29 -18.76
N ASN A 70 -10.68 18.13 -17.82
CA ASN A 70 -9.40 18.87 -17.91
C ASN A 70 -8.17 17.96 -17.91
N TYR A 71 -8.32 16.69 -17.49
CA TYR A 71 -7.27 15.67 -17.57
C TYR A 71 -7.51 14.67 -18.70
N ASP A 72 -8.40 14.98 -19.65
CA ASP A 72 -8.79 14.11 -20.76
C ASP A 72 -9.34 12.73 -20.32
N CYS A 73 -9.81 12.64 -19.07
CA CYS A 73 -10.41 11.42 -18.53
C CYS A 73 -11.86 11.28 -19.05
N SER A 74 -12.17 10.12 -19.64
CA SER A 74 -13.50 9.83 -20.17
C SER A 74 -14.47 9.31 -19.11
N HIS A 75 -13.96 8.61 -18.10
CA HIS A 75 -14.76 7.96 -17.06
C HIS A 75 -14.12 8.12 -15.68
N VAL A 76 -14.97 8.01 -14.65
CA VAL A 76 -14.62 7.95 -13.23
C VAL A 76 -14.96 6.55 -12.75
N VAL A 77 -13.97 5.87 -12.19
CA VAL A 77 -14.11 4.50 -11.69
C VAL A 77 -14.16 4.52 -10.16
N HIS A 78 -15.18 3.89 -9.57
CA HIS A 78 -15.27 3.77 -8.11
C HIS A 78 -15.98 2.47 -7.71
N GLY A 79 -15.82 2.07 -6.44
CA GLY A 79 -16.60 0.98 -5.87
C GLY A 79 -18.10 1.30 -5.82
N ASN A 80 -18.92 0.26 -5.70
CA ASN A 80 -20.38 0.34 -5.62
C ASN A 80 -20.95 0.89 -4.28
N ASP A 81 -20.08 1.39 -3.40
CA ASP A 81 -20.49 2.02 -2.14
C ASP A 81 -21.11 3.41 -2.42
N LEU A 82 -22.22 3.74 -1.74
CA LEU A 82 -22.77 5.10 -1.75
C LEU A 82 -21.88 6.02 -0.91
N ILE A 83 -21.23 6.99 -1.57
CA ILE A 83 -20.38 7.98 -0.91
C ILE A 83 -21.07 9.33 -0.93
N THR A 84 -21.36 9.87 0.25
CA THR A 84 -22.01 11.17 0.39
C THR A 84 -21.07 12.24 0.92
N ASP A 85 -21.32 13.49 0.53
CA ASP A 85 -20.67 14.67 1.11
C ASP A 85 -21.25 15.05 2.48
N ALA A 86 -20.80 16.16 3.06
CA ALA A 86 -21.28 16.67 4.35
C ALA A 86 -22.79 17.02 4.37
N SER A 87 -23.40 17.22 3.19
CA SER A 87 -24.84 17.50 3.04
C SER A 87 -25.69 16.24 2.83
N GLY A 88 -25.05 15.07 2.67
CA GLY A 88 -25.73 13.80 2.41
C GLY A 88 -25.99 13.53 0.92
N LEU A 89 -25.43 14.33 0.02
CA LEU A 89 -25.60 14.15 -1.43
C LEU A 89 -24.50 13.23 -1.99
N ASP A 90 -24.86 12.41 -2.98
CA ASP A 90 -23.91 11.50 -3.66
C ASP A 90 -22.79 12.29 -4.36
N CYS A 91 -21.55 12.05 -3.94
CA CYS A 91 -20.34 12.68 -4.46
C CYS A 91 -20.09 12.43 -5.96
N TYR A 92 -20.77 11.45 -6.55
CA TYR A 92 -20.66 11.06 -7.95
C TYR A 92 -21.92 11.35 -8.77
N SER A 93 -22.93 12.00 -8.18
CA SER A 93 -24.21 12.28 -8.84
C SER A 93 -24.05 12.98 -10.20
N HIS A 94 -23.16 13.97 -10.30
CA HIS A 94 -22.93 14.72 -11.54
C HIS A 94 -22.31 13.87 -12.64
N VAL A 95 -21.29 13.05 -12.33
CA VAL A 95 -20.65 12.18 -13.33
C VAL A 95 -21.55 11.00 -13.73
N LYS A 96 -22.40 10.52 -12.81
CA LYS A 96 -23.44 9.51 -13.12
C LYS A 96 -24.48 10.07 -14.09
N ALA A 97 -24.95 11.30 -13.87
CA ALA A 97 -25.92 11.95 -14.77
C ALA A 97 -25.38 12.13 -16.20
N LEU A 98 -24.05 12.17 -16.37
CA LEU A 98 -23.37 12.27 -17.65
C LEU A 98 -22.92 10.93 -18.24
N ASN A 99 -23.30 9.79 -17.64
CA ASN A 99 -22.84 8.45 -18.00
C ASN A 99 -21.30 8.29 -17.99
N MET A 100 -20.61 9.05 -17.14
CA MET A 100 -19.16 9.00 -16.98
C MET A 100 -18.73 8.10 -15.81
N PHE A 101 -19.63 7.37 -15.16
CA PHE A 101 -19.32 6.60 -13.96
C PHE A 101 -19.28 5.09 -14.24
N LEU A 102 -18.19 4.43 -13.83
CA LEU A 102 -18.01 2.98 -13.94
C LEU A 102 -17.82 2.37 -12.55
N GLU A 103 -18.49 1.24 -12.33
CA GLU A 103 -18.45 0.52 -11.05
C GLU A 103 -17.46 -0.64 -11.09
N ILE A 104 -16.74 -0.81 -10.00
CA ILE A 104 -15.84 -1.94 -9.75
C ILE A 104 -16.18 -2.64 -8.44
N ASN A 105 -15.74 -3.90 -8.30
CA ASN A 105 -16.05 -4.68 -7.12
C ASN A 105 -15.17 -4.29 -5.94
N ARG A 106 -15.79 -4.23 -4.75
CA ARG A 106 -15.09 -4.06 -3.49
C ARG A 106 -14.19 -5.27 -3.21
N THR A 107 -13.00 -5.01 -2.69
CA THR A 107 -12.07 -6.08 -2.29
C THR A 107 -12.49 -6.67 -0.95
N TYR A 108 -12.62 -8.00 -0.89
CA TYR A 108 -12.98 -8.71 0.33
C TYR A 108 -11.79 -8.90 1.28
N GLY A 109 -12.05 -9.04 2.58
CA GLY A 109 -11.03 -9.38 3.59
C GLY A 109 -10.11 -8.22 4.01
N ILE A 110 -10.34 -7.00 3.49
CA ILE A 110 -9.57 -5.82 3.89
C ILE A 110 -10.41 -4.54 3.89
N SER A 111 -10.29 -3.78 4.97
CA SER A 111 -10.76 -2.42 5.08
C SER A 111 -9.96 -1.70 6.15
N THR A 112 -9.97 -0.37 6.15
CA THR A 112 -9.34 0.41 7.23
C THR A 112 -9.86 -0.02 8.60
N THR A 113 -11.17 -0.23 8.75
CA THR A 113 -11.76 -0.72 10.00
C THR A 113 -11.23 -2.09 10.41
N ASN A 114 -11.06 -3.03 9.47
CA ASN A 114 -10.47 -4.34 9.79
C ASN A 114 -9.02 -4.21 10.26
N ILE A 115 -8.23 -3.35 9.62
CA ILE A 115 -6.83 -3.12 10.03
C ILE A 115 -6.77 -2.50 11.43
N VAL A 116 -7.60 -1.49 11.72
CA VAL A 116 -7.71 -0.94 13.09
C VAL A 116 -8.14 -2.02 14.09
N GLY A 117 -9.09 -2.87 13.72
CA GLY A 117 -9.50 -4.02 14.52
C GLY A 117 -8.34 -4.96 14.84
N LYS A 118 -7.50 -5.30 13.86
CA LYS A 118 -6.29 -6.13 14.04
C LYS A 118 -5.30 -5.47 15.02
N MET A 119 -5.10 -4.16 14.92
CA MET A 119 -4.25 -3.40 15.83
C MET A 119 -4.78 -3.38 17.27
N LEU A 120 -6.09 -3.24 17.45
CA LEU A 120 -6.73 -3.16 18.78
C LEU A 120 -6.87 -4.52 19.45
N LEU A 121 -7.27 -5.53 18.69
CA LEU A 121 -7.62 -6.85 19.24
C LEU A 121 -6.41 -7.77 19.38
N LYS A 122 -5.28 -7.46 18.74
CA LYS A 122 -4.09 -8.35 18.64
C LYS A 122 -4.44 -9.78 18.20
N GLN A 123 -5.58 -9.97 17.54
CA GLN A 123 -6.08 -11.26 17.08
C GLN A 123 -6.10 -11.29 15.56
N ARG A 124 -5.71 -12.44 15.01
CA ARG A 124 -5.89 -12.74 13.58
C ARG A 124 -7.26 -13.36 13.38
N GLU A 125 -8.01 -12.87 12.40
CA GLU A 125 -9.20 -13.56 11.93
C GLU A 125 -8.78 -14.90 11.30
N LEU A 126 -9.33 -16.00 11.82
CA LEU A 126 -9.18 -17.34 11.28
C LEU A 126 -10.33 -17.59 10.31
N SER A 127 -10.11 -17.38 9.01
CA SER A 127 -11.11 -17.67 7.99
C SER A 127 -10.44 -18.16 6.71
N ASN A 128 -10.69 -19.43 6.36
CA ASN A 128 -10.15 -20.09 5.16
C ASN A 128 -10.69 -19.49 3.85
N GLU A 129 -11.81 -18.76 3.88
CA GLU A 129 -12.44 -18.20 2.70
C GLU A 129 -11.67 -16.98 2.16
N PHE A 130 -11.08 -16.17 3.06
CA PHE A 130 -10.24 -15.04 2.64
C PHE A 130 -8.93 -15.49 2.01
N ASP A 131 -8.36 -16.60 2.47
CA ASP A 131 -7.11 -17.15 1.93
C ASP A 131 -7.26 -17.52 0.45
N ALA A 132 -8.34 -18.22 0.09
CA ALA A 132 -8.61 -18.60 -1.31
C ALA A 132 -8.79 -17.37 -2.21
N TYR A 133 -9.53 -16.36 -1.74
CA TYR A 133 -9.68 -15.11 -2.48
C TYR A 133 -8.36 -14.36 -2.66
N GLN A 134 -7.53 -14.31 -1.61
CA GLN A 134 -6.20 -13.68 -1.67
C GLN A 134 -5.26 -14.44 -2.62
N ASP A 135 -5.31 -15.77 -2.63
CA ASP A 135 -4.51 -16.60 -3.54
C ASP A 135 -4.87 -16.32 -5.02
N GLU A 136 -6.16 -16.14 -5.34
CA GLU A 136 -6.56 -15.70 -6.69
C GLU A 136 -6.10 -14.27 -7.01
N LEU A 137 -6.21 -13.33 -6.06
CA LEU A 137 -5.68 -11.99 -6.25
C LEU A 137 -4.16 -11.96 -6.46
N ILE A 138 -3.41 -12.83 -5.78
CA ILE A 138 -1.95 -12.93 -5.95
C ILE A 138 -1.62 -13.30 -7.39
N LYS A 139 -2.40 -14.20 -8.03
CA LYS A 139 -2.21 -14.53 -9.46
C LYS A 139 -2.45 -13.32 -10.35
N LEU A 140 -3.47 -12.52 -10.07
CA LEU A 140 -3.78 -11.29 -10.82
C LEU A 140 -2.75 -10.19 -10.60
N PHE A 141 -2.12 -10.15 -9.43
CA PHE A 141 -1.09 -9.17 -9.10
C PHE A 141 0.30 -9.59 -9.55
N LYS A 142 0.50 -10.84 -9.96
CA LYS A 142 1.82 -11.36 -10.28
C LYS A 142 2.47 -10.56 -11.41
N ASN A 143 3.72 -10.16 -11.21
CA ASN A 143 4.53 -9.57 -12.26
C ASN A 143 5.05 -10.68 -13.18
N ASN A 144 5.07 -10.42 -14.48
CA ASN A 144 5.68 -11.29 -15.49
C ASN A 144 6.96 -10.65 -16.05
N ASN A 145 7.68 -9.91 -15.20
CA ASN A 145 8.91 -9.26 -15.61
C ASN A 145 9.97 -10.32 -15.89
N VAL A 146 10.73 -10.13 -16.98
CA VAL A 146 11.84 -11.02 -17.31
C VAL A 146 12.93 -10.80 -16.27
N ARG A 147 13.44 -11.89 -15.70
CA ARG A 147 14.52 -11.83 -14.72
C ARG A 147 15.76 -11.20 -15.35
N GLY A 148 16.27 -10.15 -14.71
CA GLY A 148 17.48 -9.44 -15.13
C GLY A 148 18.76 -10.17 -14.74
N GLU A 149 19.90 -9.57 -15.07
CA GLU A 149 21.23 -10.09 -14.70
C GLU A 149 21.75 -9.47 -13.39
N ASP A 150 21.37 -8.22 -13.12
CA ASP A 150 21.79 -7.42 -11.97
C ASP A 150 20.71 -7.41 -10.88
N ILE A 151 20.60 -8.56 -10.19
CA ILE A 151 19.60 -8.77 -9.14
C ILE A 151 19.95 -7.94 -7.90
N VAL A 152 19.04 -7.04 -7.53
CA VAL A 152 19.07 -6.29 -6.28
C VAL A 152 18.11 -6.95 -5.30
N PHE A 153 18.58 -7.22 -4.09
CA PHE A 153 17.80 -7.85 -3.04
C PHE A 153 17.45 -6.85 -1.94
N VAL A 154 16.19 -6.89 -1.52
CA VAL A 154 15.69 -6.17 -0.35
C VAL A 154 14.89 -7.17 0.48
N GLU A 155 15.13 -7.28 1.78
CA GLU A 155 14.30 -8.13 2.64
C GLU A 155 13.72 -7.38 3.83
N GLY A 156 12.62 -7.91 4.37
CA GLY A 156 11.96 -7.32 5.53
C GLY A 156 10.59 -7.87 5.82
N ALA A 157 9.99 -7.33 6.88
CA ALA A 157 8.61 -7.62 7.23
C ALA A 157 7.63 -7.01 6.22
N PHE A 158 7.87 -5.77 5.77
CA PHE A 158 6.94 -4.99 4.92
C PHE A 158 5.51 -4.98 5.46
N ASP A 159 5.37 -4.95 6.78
CA ASP A 159 4.07 -4.76 7.41
C ASP A 159 3.56 -3.35 7.15
N LEU A 160 2.23 -3.16 7.19
CA LEU A 160 1.56 -1.87 6.96
C LEU A 160 2.16 -1.03 5.80
N PHE A 161 2.52 -1.69 4.69
CA PHE A 161 3.29 -1.13 3.57
C PHE A 161 3.02 0.36 3.27
N HIS A 162 4.08 1.16 3.30
CA HIS A 162 4.03 2.62 3.46
C HIS A 162 5.17 3.33 2.69
N PRO A 163 5.18 4.67 2.59
CA PRO A 163 6.18 5.42 1.82
C PRO A 163 7.64 5.12 2.13
N GLY A 164 8.01 4.86 3.40
CA GLY A 164 9.35 4.39 3.75
C GLY A 164 9.77 3.15 2.95
N HIS A 165 8.98 2.07 2.99
CA HIS A 165 9.21 0.88 2.18
C HIS A 165 9.28 1.17 0.67
N VAL A 166 8.38 2.02 0.17
CA VAL A 166 8.37 2.42 -1.25
C VAL A 166 9.69 3.07 -1.64
N TYR A 167 10.24 3.95 -0.80
CA TYR A 167 11.51 4.60 -1.08
C TYR A 167 12.69 3.64 -1.06
N THR A 168 12.75 2.71 -0.09
CA THR A 168 13.76 1.64 -0.10
C THR A 168 13.73 0.86 -1.41
N LEU A 169 12.54 0.45 -1.86
CA LEU A 169 12.37 -0.28 -3.12
C LEU A 169 12.70 0.57 -4.36
N LYS A 170 12.37 1.87 -4.33
CA LYS A 170 12.71 2.83 -5.38
C LYS A 170 14.21 3.05 -5.49
N GLN A 171 14.94 3.07 -4.37
CA GLN A 171 16.40 3.11 -4.37
C GLN A 171 16.97 1.79 -4.88
N ALA A 172 16.44 0.65 -4.44
CA ALA A 172 16.84 -0.66 -4.95
C ALA A 172 16.69 -0.77 -6.47
N LYS A 173 15.63 -0.22 -7.05
CA LYS A 173 15.44 -0.20 -8.51
C LYS A 173 16.47 0.66 -9.27
N LYS A 174 17.24 1.53 -8.60
CA LYS A 174 18.35 2.28 -9.20
C LYS A 174 19.67 1.51 -9.18
N GLU A 175 19.78 0.49 -8.33
CA GLU A 175 21.03 -0.26 -8.12
C GLU A 175 21.17 -1.50 -9.02
N GLY A 176 20.17 -1.78 -9.86
CA GLY A 176 20.17 -2.90 -10.80
C GLY A 176 18.88 -2.98 -11.60
N ASP A 177 18.76 -4.01 -12.43
CA ASP A 177 17.67 -4.17 -13.39
C ASP A 177 16.46 -4.94 -12.80
N TYR A 178 16.66 -5.71 -11.74
CA TYR A 178 15.64 -6.59 -11.17
C TYR A 178 15.66 -6.58 -9.64
N VAL A 179 14.54 -6.17 -9.02
CA VAL A 179 14.35 -6.10 -7.58
C VAL A 179 13.63 -7.35 -7.09
N LEU A 180 14.40 -8.20 -6.41
CA LEU A 180 13.91 -9.39 -5.71
C LEU A 180 13.67 -9.05 -4.23
N VAL A 181 12.44 -9.21 -3.76
CA VAL A 181 12.07 -8.91 -2.38
C VAL A 181 11.95 -10.18 -1.55
N GLY A 182 12.73 -10.28 -0.48
CA GLY A 182 12.58 -11.31 0.56
C GLY A 182 11.52 -10.90 1.58
N LEU A 183 10.34 -11.49 1.52
CA LEU A 183 9.27 -11.25 2.49
C LEU A 183 9.35 -12.26 3.64
N TYR A 184 9.40 -11.77 4.87
CA TYR A 184 9.44 -12.62 6.06
C TYR A 184 8.11 -13.35 6.28
N SER A 185 8.18 -14.60 6.74
CA SER A 185 7.02 -15.33 7.25
C SER A 185 6.40 -14.59 8.44
N ASP A 186 5.15 -14.93 8.73
CA ASP A 186 4.48 -14.42 9.93
C ASP A 186 5.16 -14.89 11.21
N ASP A 187 5.76 -16.08 11.22
CA ASP A 187 6.42 -16.63 12.39
C ASP A 187 7.78 -15.99 12.64
N LYS A 188 8.57 -15.74 11.58
CA LYS A 188 9.81 -14.94 11.68
C LYS A 188 9.53 -13.54 12.20
N CYS A 189 8.50 -12.88 11.67
CA CYS A 189 8.13 -11.56 12.16
C CYS A 189 7.77 -11.57 13.66
N LYS A 190 7.05 -12.60 14.14
CA LYS A 190 6.75 -12.73 15.57
C LYS A 190 7.99 -13.00 16.42
N GLU A 191 8.89 -13.84 15.91
CA GLU A 191 10.16 -14.12 16.59
C GLU A 191 11.02 -12.86 16.74
N MET A 192 11.09 -12.04 15.69
CA MET A 192 11.92 -10.83 15.66
C MET A 192 11.27 -9.62 16.34
N PHE A 193 9.96 -9.47 16.20
CA PHE A 193 9.25 -8.22 16.51
C PHE A 193 8.09 -8.41 17.50
N GLY A 194 7.82 -9.62 17.99
CA GLY A 194 6.81 -9.90 19.01
C GLY A 194 5.38 -10.01 18.45
N ASP A 195 4.50 -9.08 18.81
CA ASP A 195 3.07 -9.10 18.41
C ASP A 195 2.84 -8.77 16.91
N TYR A 196 3.91 -8.54 16.15
CA TYR A 196 3.90 -8.22 14.72
C TYR A 196 4.07 -9.50 13.88
N PRO A 197 3.52 -9.55 12.66
CA PRO A 197 2.96 -8.45 11.89
C PRO A 197 1.44 -8.32 12.07
N ILE A 198 0.94 -7.09 11.97
CA ILE A 198 -0.47 -6.72 11.92
C ILE A 198 -1.14 -7.36 10.71
N LEU A 199 -0.50 -7.27 9.53
CA LEU A 199 -0.97 -7.90 8.31
C LEU A 199 -0.30 -9.26 8.11
N ASN A 200 -1.07 -10.27 7.70
CA ASN A 200 -0.53 -11.60 7.44
C ASN A 200 0.36 -11.62 6.19
N TYR A 201 1.05 -12.75 5.96
CA TYR A 201 1.96 -12.91 4.82
C TYR A 201 1.31 -12.57 3.46
N ARG A 202 0.09 -13.05 3.19
CA ARG A 202 -0.60 -12.82 1.91
C ARG A 202 -0.97 -11.35 1.72
N GLU A 203 -1.40 -10.68 2.78
CA GLU A 203 -1.75 -9.26 2.74
C GLU A 203 -0.53 -8.38 2.45
N ARG A 204 0.62 -8.72 3.05
CA ARG A 204 1.91 -8.05 2.81
C ARG A 204 2.44 -8.34 1.41
N LEU A 205 2.32 -9.59 0.95
CA LEU A 205 2.66 -10.00 -0.41
C LEU A 205 1.87 -9.22 -1.47
N LEU A 206 0.54 -9.11 -1.31
CA LEU A 206 -0.31 -8.33 -2.21
C LEU A 206 0.06 -6.85 -2.24
N ALA A 207 0.46 -6.27 -1.09
CA ALA A 207 0.94 -4.90 -1.05
C ALA A 207 2.23 -4.72 -1.88
N LEU A 208 3.21 -5.60 -1.68
CA LEU A 208 4.47 -5.59 -2.43
C LEU A 208 4.26 -5.79 -3.93
N LEU A 209 3.46 -6.78 -4.34
CA LEU A 209 3.19 -7.06 -5.75
C LEU A 209 2.47 -5.89 -6.47
N SER A 210 1.85 -4.98 -5.73
CA SER A 210 1.25 -3.77 -6.30
C SER A 210 2.23 -2.64 -6.56
N CYS A 211 3.43 -2.70 -5.99
CA CYS A 211 4.46 -1.68 -6.12
C CYS A 211 5.23 -1.85 -7.45
N LYS A 212 5.35 -0.77 -8.22
CA LYS A 212 6.02 -0.79 -9.54
C LYS A 212 7.53 -0.97 -9.49
N TYR A 213 8.13 -0.82 -8.32
CA TYR A 213 9.57 -1.01 -8.10
C TYR A 213 9.92 -2.46 -7.73
N VAL A 214 8.91 -3.32 -7.52
CA VAL A 214 9.09 -4.74 -7.17
C VAL A 214 8.95 -5.57 -8.42
N ASP A 215 9.94 -6.41 -8.72
CA ASP A 215 9.85 -7.37 -9.81
C ASP A 215 9.35 -8.72 -9.32
N GLU A 216 9.91 -9.23 -8.22
CA GLU A 216 9.55 -10.54 -7.64
C GLU A 216 9.56 -10.50 -6.12
N VAL A 217 8.73 -11.34 -5.50
CA VAL A 217 8.68 -11.52 -4.05
C VAL A 217 8.82 -13.00 -3.74
N ILE A 218 9.71 -13.33 -2.80
CA ILE A 218 9.96 -14.69 -2.32
C ILE A 218 9.88 -14.74 -0.80
N LEU A 219 9.47 -15.87 -0.24
CA LEU A 219 9.55 -16.10 1.21
C LEU A 219 11.03 -16.17 1.63
N CYS A 220 11.45 -15.33 2.56
CA CYS A 220 12.86 -15.28 3.02
C CYS A 220 12.95 -15.19 4.54
N ASP A 221 13.07 -16.35 5.20
CA ASP A 221 13.27 -16.36 6.65
C ASP A 221 14.75 -16.34 7.06
N LYS A 222 15.65 -16.69 6.14
CA LYS A 222 17.09 -16.66 6.41
C LYS A 222 17.86 -16.40 5.12
N ILE A 223 18.68 -15.36 5.14
CA ILE A 223 19.69 -15.12 4.12
C ILE A 223 21.01 -15.82 4.49
N ASN A 224 21.71 -16.35 3.48
CA ASN A 224 23.05 -16.91 3.60
C ASN A 224 23.75 -16.90 2.23
N THR A 225 25.04 -17.24 2.20
CA THR A 225 25.84 -17.27 0.97
C THR A 225 25.23 -18.15 -0.12
N SER A 226 24.73 -19.34 0.22
CA SER A 226 24.12 -20.24 -0.76
C SER A 226 22.86 -19.62 -1.39
N PHE A 227 22.04 -18.93 -0.60
CA PHE A 227 20.87 -18.21 -1.10
C PHE A 227 21.25 -17.07 -2.05
N VAL A 228 22.25 -16.27 -1.68
CA VAL A 228 22.79 -15.18 -2.50
C VAL A 228 23.28 -15.70 -3.86
N LEU A 229 24.12 -16.74 -3.84
CA LEU A 229 24.70 -17.32 -5.06
C LEU A 229 23.64 -17.98 -5.93
N HIS A 230 22.70 -18.73 -5.33
CA HIS A 230 21.61 -19.39 -6.06
C HIS A 230 20.69 -18.40 -6.79
N ASN A 231 20.43 -17.25 -6.17
CA ASN A 231 19.58 -16.21 -6.75
C ASN A 231 20.37 -15.20 -7.61
N ASN A 232 21.68 -15.35 -7.74
CA ASN A 232 22.59 -14.41 -8.42
C ASN A 232 22.42 -12.97 -7.90
N ILE A 233 22.26 -12.79 -6.58
CA ILE A 233 22.12 -11.47 -5.96
C ILE A 233 23.46 -10.73 -6.06
N LYS A 234 23.44 -9.50 -6.57
CA LYS A 234 24.62 -8.63 -6.74
C LYS A 234 24.70 -7.53 -5.69
N THR A 235 23.55 -6.95 -5.37
CA THR A 235 23.44 -5.85 -4.40
C THR A 235 22.37 -6.18 -3.39
N ILE A 236 22.65 -5.96 -2.09
CA ILE A 236 21.63 -5.92 -1.05
C ILE A 236 21.42 -4.46 -0.67
N VAL A 237 20.17 -4.00 -0.77
CA VAL A 237 19.76 -2.69 -0.28
C VAL A 237 19.04 -2.87 1.05
N PHE A 238 19.53 -2.19 2.09
CA PHE A 238 19.02 -2.32 3.46
C PHE A 238 18.64 -0.95 4.03
N GLY A 239 17.69 -0.94 4.98
CA GLY A 239 17.29 0.29 5.68
C GLY A 239 18.22 0.60 6.85
N GLU A 240 18.09 -0.19 7.92
CA GLU A 240 18.94 -0.12 9.11
C GLU A 240 19.69 -1.46 9.29
N ASP A 241 20.65 -1.51 10.21
CA ASP A 241 21.37 -2.73 10.62
C ASP A 241 22.24 -3.44 9.55
N ARG A 242 23.18 -2.69 8.96
CA ARG A 242 24.22 -3.22 8.04
C ARG A 242 24.88 -4.52 8.53
N ASN A 243 25.11 -4.63 9.84
CA ASN A 243 25.84 -5.73 10.48
C ASN A 243 25.23 -7.11 10.21
N ILE A 244 23.91 -7.18 9.92
CA ILE A 244 23.23 -8.43 9.56
C ILE A 244 23.85 -9.06 8.31
N TYR A 245 24.37 -8.23 7.40
CA TYR A 245 24.91 -8.64 6.10
C TYR A 245 26.44 -8.70 6.06
N ASP A 246 27.14 -8.40 7.15
CA ASP A 246 28.62 -8.35 7.15
C ASP A 246 29.24 -9.68 6.69
N HIS A 247 28.61 -10.80 7.02
CA HIS A 247 29.03 -12.15 6.60
C HIS A 247 28.89 -12.41 5.09
N LEU A 248 28.18 -11.54 4.36
CA LEU A 248 27.98 -11.61 2.90
C LEU A 248 28.78 -10.55 2.14
N SER A 249 29.50 -9.67 2.84
CA SER A 249 30.16 -8.49 2.25
C SER A 249 31.21 -8.79 1.17
N ASN A 250 31.70 -10.03 1.07
CA ASN A 250 32.60 -10.46 0.01
C ASN A 250 31.87 -10.92 -1.27
N GLU A 251 30.58 -11.24 -1.17
CA GLU A 251 29.78 -11.82 -2.26
C GLU A 251 28.84 -10.78 -2.90
N VAL A 252 28.43 -9.78 -2.13
CA VAL A 252 27.45 -8.76 -2.55
C VAL A 252 27.91 -7.37 -2.17
N ARG A 253 27.49 -6.39 -2.99
CA ARG A 253 27.54 -4.99 -2.63
C ARG A 253 26.44 -4.69 -1.61
N LEU A 254 26.76 -3.91 -0.59
CA LEU A 254 25.81 -3.49 0.45
C LEU A 254 25.56 -1.99 0.31
N GLU A 255 24.30 -1.61 0.10
CA GLU A 255 23.89 -0.22 -0.11
C GLU A 255 22.80 0.17 0.92
N GLU A 256 22.99 1.30 1.59
CA GLU A 256 22.04 1.81 2.59
C GLU A 256 20.97 2.68 1.92
N ALA A 257 19.69 2.40 2.20
CA ALA A 257 18.57 3.17 1.70
C ALA A 257 18.28 4.38 2.60
N VAL A 258 18.89 5.52 2.28
CA VAL A 258 18.61 6.79 2.96
C VAL A 258 17.49 7.54 2.23
N HIS A 259 16.46 7.96 2.96
CA HIS A 259 15.33 8.72 2.40
C HIS A 259 14.60 9.59 3.43
N GLU A 260 13.86 10.60 2.96
CA GLU A 260 13.14 11.56 3.81
C GLU A 260 12.04 10.94 4.70
N TYR A 261 11.54 9.75 4.33
CA TYR A 261 10.50 9.03 5.07
C TYR A 261 11.03 8.07 6.13
N SER A 262 12.31 8.16 6.53
CA SER A 262 12.88 7.25 7.55
C SER A 262 12.21 7.38 8.92
N TYR A 263 11.54 8.51 9.19
CA TYR A 263 10.72 8.68 10.39
C TYR A 263 9.44 7.83 10.39
N LEU A 264 8.98 7.36 9.23
CA LEU A 264 7.68 6.73 9.05
C LEU A 264 7.82 5.21 9.16
N THR A 265 7.79 4.70 10.38
CA THR A 265 7.83 3.27 10.70
C THR A 265 6.43 2.71 10.99
N ASP A 266 6.30 1.38 11.02
CA ASP A 266 5.06 0.69 11.41
C ASP A 266 4.51 1.20 12.75
N LYS A 267 5.40 1.41 13.73
CA LYS A 267 5.04 1.95 15.05
C LYS A 267 4.45 3.35 14.94
N VAL A 268 5.07 4.25 14.16
CA VAL A 268 4.58 5.61 13.96
C VAL A 268 3.21 5.60 13.28
N ILE A 269 3.00 4.73 12.29
CA ILE A 269 1.70 4.59 11.62
C ILE A 269 0.64 4.07 12.59
N ILE A 270 0.95 3.03 13.38
CA ILE A 270 0.06 2.49 14.40
C ILE A 270 -0.33 3.57 15.41
N ASP A 271 0.65 4.30 15.95
CA ASP A 271 0.41 5.36 16.92
C ASP A 271 -0.50 6.45 16.33
N ARG A 272 -0.27 6.87 15.07
CA ARG A 272 -1.14 7.84 14.36
C ARG A 272 -2.56 7.31 14.18
N ILE A 273 -2.72 6.05 13.80
CA ILE A 273 -4.03 5.41 13.60
C ILE A 273 -4.80 5.34 14.92
N LEU A 274 -4.16 4.86 15.99
CA LEU A 274 -4.79 4.70 17.29
C LEU A 274 -5.19 6.06 17.89
N ASN A 275 -4.34 7.08 17.75
CA ASN A 275 -4.68 8.44 18.19
C ASN A 275 -5.88 9.00 17.43
N ASN A 276 -5.91 8.86 16.10
CA ASN A 276 -7.04 9.32 15.28
C ASN A 276 -8.34 8.57 15.60
N TYR A 277 -8.25 7.27 15.86
CA TYR A 277 -9.39 6.44 16.27
C TYR A 277 -9.95 6.89 17.63
N ASN A 278 -9.09 7.16 18.61
CA ASN A 278 -9.51 7.67 19.91
C ASN A 278 -10.21 9.03 19.80
N GLU A 279 -9.69 9.95 18.96
CA GLU A 279 -10.34 11.24 18.69
C GLU A 279 -11.71 11.08 18.02
N TYR A 280 -11.83 10.15 17.06
CA TYR A 280 -13.12 9.83 16.44
C TYR A 280 -14.11 9.28 17.46
N TYR A 281 -13.68 8.35 18.30
CA TYR A 281 -14.51 7.75 19.34
C TYR A 281 -15.02 8.80 20.35
N GLU A 282 -14.13 9.67 20.85
CA GLU A 282 -14.51 10.74 21.78
C GLU A 282 -15.48 11.76 21.14
N ARG A 283 -15.31 12.10 19.85
CA ARG A 283 -16.24 12.98 19.13
C ARG A 283 -17.64 12.37 19.03
N ASN A 284 -17.74 11.09 18.70
CA ASN A 284 -19.03 10.41 18.60
C ASN A 284 -19.68 10.20 19.97
N ARG A 285 -18.89 9.89 21.01
CA ARG A 285 -19.40 9.80 22.38
C ARG A 285 -20.02 11.13 22.83
N LYS A 286 -19.37 12.26 22.55
CA LYS A 286 -19.90 13.60 22.86
C LYS A 286 -21.20 13.90 22.12
N ARG A 287 -21.30 13.58 20.83
CA ARG A 287 -22.54 13.76 20.03
C ARG A 287 -23.69 12.93 20.58
N ASN A 288 -23.43 11.68 20.95
CA ASN A 288 -24.44 10.79 21.53
C ASN A 288 -24.83 11.17 22.97
N SER A 289 -23.99 11.90 23.71
CA SER A 289 -24.33 12.42 25.04
C SER A 289 -25.04 13.78 25.03
N THR A 290 -25.10 14.46 23.88
CA THR A 290 -25.83 15.74 23.69
C THR A 290 -27.14 15.57 22.92
N SER A 291 -27.48 14.33 22.57
CA SER A 291 -28.77 13.92 21.98
C SER A 291 -29.62 13.26 23.05
#